data_AF-A0A1W9U270-F1
#
_entry.id   AF-A0A1W9U270-F1
#
_cell.length_a   1.000
_cell.length_b   1.000
_cell.length_c   1.000
_cell.angle_alpha   90.00
_cell.angle_beta   90.00
_cell.angle_gamma   90.00
#
_symmetry.space_group_name_H-M   'P 1'
#
loop_
_entity.id
_entity.type
_entity.pdbx_description
1 polymer ?
#
loop_
_entity_poly.entity_id
_entity_poly.type
_entity_poly.pdbx_seq_one_letter_code
_entity_poly.pdbx_strand_id
1 'polypeptide(L)'
;MIDNFLNPKFLPDKTETVSVIQTHISIVFLADEFVYKIKKPVNFGFLDFSTLKKRRYYCHQEIILNRRLSKDIYIDVLPITYDGKNYIMGIGEGEIVDYAVKMKRLPDKMLMKSLFFQRELNDEHLKKIAKVLARFHQKARNSSNIDKFGEPEMFKVNTDENFAQIQNYRKSLDI
;
A
#
# COMPACT_ATOMS: atom_id res chain seq x y z
N MET A 1 -17.92 5.72 2.41
CA MET A 1 -16.99 4.57 2.50
C MET A 1 -16.08 4.64 3.73
N ILE A 2 -15.29 5.72 3.93
CA ILE A 2 -14.36 5.80 5.08
C ILE A 2 -15.08 5.62 6.42
N ASP A 3 -16.13 6.39 6.67
CA ASP A 3 -16.89 6.33 7.93
C ASP A 3 -17.48 4.94 8.20
N ASN A 4 -17.85 4.23 7.12
CA ASN A 4 -18.37 2.87 7.21
C ASN A 4 -17.29 1.90 7.73
N PHE A 5 -16.08 1.95 7.17
CA PHE A 5 -14.99 1.06 7.57
C PHE A 5 -14.23 1.51 8.81
N LEU A 6 -14.48 2.72 9.33
CA LEU A 6 -14.06 3.11 10.68
C LEU A 6 -14.87 2.39 11.77
N ASN A 7 -16.05 1.86 11.44
CA ASN A 7 -16.80 1.01 12.35
C ASN A 7 -16.33 -0.45 12.20
N PRO A 8 -15.75 -1.07 13.26
CA PRO A 8 -15.20 -2.42 13.23
C PRO A 8 -16.16 -3.49 12.69
N LYS A 9 -17.47 -3.30 12.85
CA LYS A 9 -18.50 -4.27 12.41
C LYS A 9 -18.55 -4.48 10.90
N PHE A 10 -18.02 -3.54 10.12
CA PHE A 10 -18.02 -3.60 8.66
C PHE A 10 -16.68 -4.08 8.06
N LEU A 11 -15.71 -4.44 8.91
CA LEU A 11 -14.48 -5.09 8.45
C LEU A 11 -14.67 -6.62 8.42
N PRO A 12 -13.97 -7.33 7.51
CA PRO A 12 -14.17 -8.75 7.30
C PRO A 12 -13.67 -9.62 8.46
N ASP A 13 -12.65 -9.15 9.17
CA ASP A 13 -12.06 -9.86 10.31
C ASP A 13 -12.41 -9.14 11.61
N LYS A 14 -12.60 -9.94 12.68
CA LYS A 14 -12.93 -9.44 14.01
C LYS A 14 -11.85 -8.47 14.48
N THR A 15 -12.28 -7.30 14.92
CA THR A 15 -11.41 -6.28 15.49
C THR A 15 -12.22 -5.39 16.44
N GLU A 16 -11.54 -4.81 17.42
CA GLU A 16 -12.12 -3.88 18.40
C GLU A 16 -11.85 -2.43 17.99
N THR A 17 -10.67 -2.17 17.41
CA THR A 17 -10.26 -0.82 17.03
C THR A 17 -9.93 -0.73 15.55
N VAL A 18 -10.30 0.41 14.94
CA VAL A 18 -9.89 0.75 13.58
C VAL A 18 -9.42 2.19 13.56
N SER A 19 -8.25 2.41 12.96
CA SER A 19 -7.78 3.75 12.62
C SER A 19 -7.55 3.86 11.11
N VAL A 20 -7.62 5.09 10.58
CA VAL A 20 -7.42 5.35 9.16
C VAL A 20 -6.20 6.23 8.93
N ILE A 21 -5.36 5.81 7.99
CA ILE A 21 -4.26 6.60 7.45
C ILE A 21 -4.54 6.86 5.98
N GLN A 22 -4.39 8.10 5.56
CA GLN A 22 -4.52 8.47 4.16
C GLN A 22 -3.16 8.87 3.60
N THR A 23 -2.87 8.39 2.40
CA THR A 23 -1.80 8.91 1.55
C THR A 23 -2.41 9.61 0.34
N HIS A 24 -1.57 10.15 -0.53
CA HIS A 24 -2.01 10.74 -1.80
C HIS A 24 -2.61 9.70 -2.76
N ILE A 25 -2.25 8.41 -2.65
CA ILE A 25 -2.74 7.33 -3.53
C ILE A 25 -3.60 6.27 -2.83
N SER A 26 -3.76 6.30 -1.51
CA SER A 26 -4.42 5.21 -0.79
C SER A 26 -5.11 5.66 0.50
N ILE A 27 -6.08 4.85 0.92
CA ILE A 27 -6.71 4.87 2.24
C ILE A 27 -6.36 3.54 2.90
N VAL A 28 -5.85 3.58 4.12
CA VAL A 28 -5.33 2.42 4.85
C VAL A 28 -6.07 2.32 6.18
N PHE A 29 -6.83 1.26 6.37
CA PHE A 29 -7.49 0.94 7.63
C PHE A 29 -6.60 0.00 8.44
N LEU A 30 -6.18 0.43 9.62
CA LEU A 30 -5.39 -0.36 10.56
C LEU A 30 -6.35 -0.95 11.61
N ALA A 31 -6.64 -2.24 11.48
CA ALA A 31 -7.35 -3.04 12.47
C ALA A 31 -6.33 -3.70 13.42
N ASP A 32 -6.77 -4.52 14.37
CA ASP A 32 -5.87 -5.11 15.38
C ASP A 32 -4.87 -6.10 14.77
N GLU A 33 -5.35 -7.07 13.98
CA GLU A 33 -4.50 -8.11 13.37
C GLU A 33 -4.20 -7.86 11.88
N PHE A 34 -5.03 -7.04 11.21
CA PHE A 34 -4.97 -6.86 9.77
C PHE A 34 -4.95 -5.38 9.37
N VAL A 35 -4.51 -5.15 8.13
CA VAL A 35 -4.53 -3.86 7.46
C VAL A 35 -5.24 -4.01 6.14
N TYR A 36 -6.13 -3.08 5.83
CA TYR A 36 -6.88 -3.03 4.58
C TYR A 36 -6.54 -1.77 3.82
N LYS A 37 -5.96 -1.92 2.63
CA LYS A 37 -5.52 -0.79 1.80
C LYS A 37 -6.36 -0.68 0.54
N ILE A 38 -7.02 0.46 0.39
CA ILE A 38 -7.81 0.82 -0.79
C ILE A 38 -7.02 1.86 -1.60
N LYS A 39 -6.98 1.71 -2.92
CA LYS A 39 -6.34 2.67 -3.83
C LYS A 39 -7.30 3.80 -4.19
N LYS A 40 -6.85 5.05 -4.12
CA LYS A 40 -7.65 6.22 -4.52
C LYS A 40 -7.77 6.25 -6.06
N PRO A 41 -8.88 6.75 -6.62
CA PRO A 41 -9.12 6.79 -8.06
C PRO A 41 -8.36 7.95 -8.74
N VAL A 42 -7.03 7.89 -8.76
CA VAL A 42 -6.13 8.95 -9.25
C VAL A 42 -5.34 8.49 -10.47
N ASN A 43 -4.90 9.43 -11.30
CA ASN A 43 -3.95 9.20 -12.37
C ASN A 43 -2.84 10.26 -12.32
N PHE A 44 -1.61 9.80 -12.19
CA PHE A 44 -0.40 10.60 -12.02
C PHE A 44 0.59 10.44 -13.18
N GLY A 45 0.18 9.82 -14.30
CA GLY A 45 1.06 9.53 -15.43
C GLY A 45 1.89 8.27 -15.19
N PHE A 46 2.74 8.26 -14.15
CA PHE A 46 3.52 7.09 -13.75
C PHE A 46 2.69 6.00 -13.02
N LEU A 47 1.47 6.35 -12.61
CA LEU A 47 0.56 5.49 -11.86
C LEU A 47 -0.89 5.84 -12.18
N ASP A 48 -1.68 4.83 -12.55
CA ASP A 48 -3.07 5.04 -12.96
C ASP A 48 -4.03 4.06 -12.26
N PHE A 49 -4.79 4.60 -11.31
CA PHE A 49 -5.85 3.93 -10.55
C PHE A 49 -7.24 4.47 -10.89
N SER A 50 -7.38 5.20 -11.99
CA SER A 50 -8.62 5.92 -12.36
C SER A 50 -9.83 5.01 -12.49
N THR A 51 -9.66 3.80 -13.02
CA THR A 51 -10.77 2.86 -13.24
C THR A 51 -10.77 1.71 -12.25
N LEU A 52 -11.95 1.15 -11.98
CA LEU A 52 -12.13 -0.02 -11.11
C LEU A 52 -11.30 -1.22 -11.60
N LYS A 53 -11.26 -1.46 -12.91
CA LYS A 53 -10.44 -2.51 -13.54
C LYS A 53 -8.94 -2.31 -13.25
N LYS A 54 -8.45 -1.07 -13.34
CA LYS A 54 -7.05 -0.75 -13.01
C LYS A 54 -6.78 -0.95 -11.52
N ARG A 55 -7.66 -0.50 -10.63
CA ARG A 55 -7.51 -0.72 -9.19
C ARG A 55 -7.47 -2.19 -8.82
N ARG A 56 -8.35 -3.02 -9.40
CA ARG A 56 -8.29 -4.48 -9.26
C ARG A 56 -6.94 -5.04 -9.68
N TYR A 57 -6.50 -4.69 -10.89
CA TYR A 57 -5.22 -5.16 -11.44
C TYR A 57 -4.05 -4.81 -10.52
N TYR A 58 -3.94 -3.54 -10.10
CA TYR A 58 -2.85 -3.08 -9.26
C TYR A 58 -2.91 -3.60 -7.82
N CYS A 59 -4.07 -3.93 -7.28
CA CYS A 59 -4.17 -4.65 -5.99
C CYS A 59 -3.55 -6.05 -6.09
N HIS A 60 -3.79 -6.77 -7.18
CA HIS A 60 -3.17 -8.09 -7.39
C HIS A 60 -1.66 -7.97 -7.63
N GLN A 61 -1.22 -6.99 -8.42
CA GLN A 61 0.20 -6.72 -8.62
C GLN A 61 0.90 -6.38 -7.29
N GLU A 62 0.27 -5.62 -6.40
CA GLU A 62 0.83 -5.31 -5.08
C GLU A 62 1.13 -6.58 -4.28
N ILE A 63 0.21 -7.55 -4.26
CA ILE A 63 0.44 -8.84 -3.59
C ILE A 63 1.56 -9.62 -4.26
N ILE A 64 1.51 -9.79 -5.59
CA ILE A 64 2.50 -10.56 -6.35
C ILE A 64 3.92 -9.99 -6.12
N LEU A 65 4.05 -8.67 -6.23
CA LEU A 65 5.35 -8.00 -6.16
C LEU A 65 5.91 -8.00 -4.73
N ASN A 66 5.08 -7.76 -3.72
CA ASN A 66 5.57 -7.63 -2.34
C ASN A 66 5.80 -8.99 -1.66
N ARG A 67 5.04 -10.05 -2.01
CA ARG A 67 5.25 -11.41 -1.46
C ARG A 67 6.66 -11.95 -1.69
N ARG A 68 7.38 -11.47 -2.70
CA ARG A 68 8.80 -11.83 -2.95
C ARG A 68 9.72 -11.51 -1.78
N LEU A 69 9.40 -10.47 -1.01
CA LEU A 69 10.16 -10.02 0.17
C LEU A 69 9.39 -10.18 1.49
N SER A 70 8.07 -10.43 1.41
CA SER A 70 7.17 -10.41 2.57
C SER A 70 6.03 -11.43 2.45
N LYS A 71 6.41 -12.70 2.24
CA LYS A 71 5.51 -13.80 1.85
C LYS A 71 4.22 -13.87 2.67
N ASP A 72 4.33 -13.72 3.99
CA ASP A 72 3.20 -13.93 4.91
C ASP A 72 2.47 -12.65 5.32
N ILE A 73 2.92 -11.49 4.82
CA ILE A 73 2.31 -10.19 5.13
C ILE A 73 1.13 -9.91 4.20
N TYR A 74 1.28 -10.13 2.90
CA TYR A 74 0.24 -9.85 1.91
C TYR A 74 -0.66 -11.06 1.72
N ILE A 75 -1.95 -10.95 2.05
CA ILE A 75 -2.86 -12.09 2.19
C ILE A 75 -3.78 -12.23 0.98
N ASP A 76 -4.58 -11.21 0.67
CA ASP A 76 -5.59 -11.33 -0.39
C ASP A 76 -6.06 -9.98 -0.94
N VAL A 77 -6.74 -10.00 -2.08
CA VAL A 77 -7.50 -8.87 -2.62
C VAL A 77 -8.98 -9.11 -2.37
N LEU A 78 -9.59 -8.26 -1.54
CA LEU A 78 -11.00 -8.34 -1.21
C LEU A 78 -11.80 -7.37 -2.09
N PRO A 79 -12.93 -7.79 -2.68
CA PRO A 79 -13.85 -6.85 -3.30
C PRO A 79 -14.50 -5.98 -2.21
N ILE A 80 -14.90 -4.78 -2.61
CA ILE A 80 -15.74 -3.90 -1.80
C ILE A 80 -17.05 -3.71 -2.55
N THR A 81 -18.15 -4.16 -1.94
CA THR A 81 -19.49 -4.00 -2.49
C THR A 81 -20.25 -2.88 -1.80
N TYR A 82 -21.22 -2.32 -2.51
CA TYR A 82 -22.21 -1.39 -1.98
C TYR A 82 -23.61 -1.94 -2.21
N ASP A 83 -24.36 -2.13 -1.13
CA ASP A 83 -25.73 -2.72 -1.15
C ASP A 83 -26.85 -1.66 -1.28
N GLY A 84 -26.48 -0.39 -1.48
CA GLY A 84 -27.41 0.75 -1.47
C GLY A 84 -27.47 1.49 -0.14
N LYS A 85 -26.88 0.94 0.94
CA LYS A 85 -26.85 1.53 2.28
C LYS A 85 -25.47 1.50 2.93
N ASN A 86 -24.81 0.35 2.90
CA ASN A 86 -23.52 0.11 3.54
C ASN A 86 -22.47 -0.36 2.53
N TYR A 87 -21.22 -0.12 2.88
CA TYR A 87 -20.08 -0.72 2.19
C TYR A 87 -19.69 -2.01 2.90
N ILE A 88 -19.47 -3.07 2.14
CA ILE A 88 -19.06 -4.38 2.67
C ILE A 88 -17.73 -4.74 2.02
N MET A 89 -16.74 -5.14 2.81
CA MET A 89 -15.45 -5.61 2.32
C MET A 89 -15.37 -7.12 2.46
N GLY A 90 -15.08 -7.84 1.36
CA GLY A 90 -15.10 -9.29 1.32
C GLY A 90 -16.39 -9.84 0.71
N ILE A 91 -16.92 -10.93 1.27
CA ILE A 91 -18.15 -11.57 0.76
C ILE A 91 -19.35 -10.71 1.17
N GLY A 92 -20.09 -10.23 0.18
CA GLY A 92 -21.30 -9.44 0.39
C GLY A 92 -22.12 -9.35 -0.89
N GLU A 93 -23.39 -9.01 -0.72
CA GLU A 93 -24.28 -8.66 -1.82
C GLU A 93 -24.00 -7.23 -2.32
N GLY A 94 -24.53 -6.89 -3.50
CA GLY A 94 -24.43 -5.55 -4.08
C GLY A 94 -23.40 -5.39 -5.19
N GLU A 95 -23.24 -4.16 -5.66
CA GLU A 95 -22.32 -3.82 -6.77
C GLU A 95 -20.89 -3.68 -6.26
N ILE A 96 -19.92 -4.27 -6.96
CA ILE A 96 -18.50 -4.06 -6.64
C ILE A 96 -18.09 -2.64 -7.02
N VAL A 97 -17.75 -1.83 -6.02
CA VAL A 97 -17.37 -0.43 -6.17
C VAL A 97 -15.86 -0.19 -6.02
N ASP A 98 -15.14 -1.08 -5.32
CA ASP A 98 -13.66 -1.02 -5.22
C ASP A 98 -13.03 -2.36 -4.79
N TYR A 99 -11.73 -2.35 -4.52
CA TYR A 99 -10.96 -3.48 -3.98
C TYR A 99 -10.02 -3.02 -2.86
N ALA A 100 -9.82 -3.88 -1.86
CA ALA A 100 -8.85 -3.70 -0.80
C ALA A 100 -7.77 -4.79 -0.85
N VAL A 101 -6.53 -4.42 -0.60
CA VAL A 101 -5.45 -5.37 -0.27
C VAL A 101 -5.51 -5.64 1.23
N LYS A 102 -5.72 -6.90 1.61
CA LYS A 102 -5.64 -7.39 2.99
C LYS A 102 -4.21 -7.81 3.32
N MET A 103 -3.68 -7.31 4.42
CA MET A 103 -2.33 -7.59 4.91
C MET A 103 -2.35 -7.90 6.41
N LYS A 104 -1.38 -8.66 6.92
CA LYS A 104 -1.13 -8.76 8.36
C LYS A 104 -0.63 -7.42 8.90
N ARG A 105 -1.14 -7.00 10.05
CA ARG A 105 -0.60 -5.83 10.76
C ARG A 105 0.76 -6.19 11.34
N LEU A 106 1.76 -5.39 10.98
CA LEU A 106 3.07 -5.47 11.63
C LEU A 106 2.99 -4.77 13.00
N PRO A 107 3.53 -5.36 14.06
CA PRO A 107 3.60 -4.69 15.36
C PRO A 107 4.37 -3.38 15.23
N ASP A 108 3.79 -2.27 15.70
CA ASP A 108 4.39 -0.94 15.53
C ASP A 108 5.81 -0.86 16.13
N LYS A 109 6.07 -1.58 17.22
CA LYS A 109 7.39 -1.69 17.85
C LYS A 109 8.48 -2.32 16.96
N MET A 110 8.09 -3.14 15.98
CA MET A 110 9.01 -3.83 15.07
C MET A 110 9.35 -2.98 13.83
N LEU A 111 8.68 -1.85 13.64
CA LEU A 111 9.00 -0.93 12.54
C LEU A 111 10.38 -0.30 12.80
N MET A 112 11.21 -0.21 11.75
CA MET A 112 12.55 0.37 11.85
C MET A 112 12.55 1.81 12.41
N LYS A 113 11.50 2.59 12.10
CA LYS A 113 11.20 3.89 12.71
C LYS A 113 11.17 3.82 14.24
N SER A 114 10.45 2.83 14.78
CA SER A 114 10.27 2.66 16.22
C SER A 114 11.58 2.24 16.88
N LEU A 115 12.29 1.27 16.28
CA LEU A 115 13.62 0.87 16.74
C LEU A 115 14.60 2.05 16.74
N PHE A 116 14.53 2.92 15.73
CA PHE A 116 15.36 4.12 15.66
C PHE A 116 15.06 5.09 16.82
N PHE A 117 13.79 5.44 17.05
CA PHE A 117 13.40 6.34 18.14
C PHE A 117 13.70 5.76 19.52
N GLN A 118 13.66 4.43 19.67
CA GLN A 118 14.02 3.71 20.89
C GLN A 118 15.53 3.51 21.07
N ARG A 119 16.36 3.92 20.08
CA ARG A 119 17.82 3.70 20.05
C ARG A 119 18.22 2.21 20.04
N GLU A 120 17.36 1.35 19.54
CA GLU A 120 17.58 -0.09 19.40
C GLU A 120 18.04 -0.49 17.98
N LEU A 121 17.97 0.43 17.02
CA LEU A 121 18.50 0.21 15.68
C LEU A 121 20.04 0.18 15.71
N ASN A 122 20.65 -0.88 15.18
CA ASN A 122 22.08 -1.09 15.18
C ASN A 122 22.59 -1.62 13.82
N ASP A 123 23.91 -1.67 13.66
CA ASP A 123 24.57 -2.10 12.43
C ASP A 123 24.20 -3.51 11.98
N GLU A 124 23.87 -4.42 12.91
CA GLU A 124 23.48 -5.78 12.57
C GLU A 124 22.14 -5.80 11.82
N HIS A 125 21.18 -4.98 12.26
CA HIS A 125 19.91 -4.80 11.56
C HIS A 125 20.14 -4.30 10.12
N LEU A 126 20.99 -3.28 9.95
CA LEU A 126 21.30 -2.71 8.63
C LEU A 126 22.00 -3.74 7.73
N LYS A 127 22.98 -4.48 8.26
CA LYS A 127 23.66 -5.55 7.52
C LYS A 127 22.71 -6.67 7.09
N LYS A 128 21.74 -7.04 7.95
CA LYS A 128 20.71 -8.04 7.60
C LYS A 128 19.82 -7.56 6.45
N ILE A 129 19.35 -6.31 6.51
CA ILE A 129 18.52 -5.71 5.44
C ILE A 129 19.32 -5.64 4.13
N ALA A 130 20.55 -5.13 4.17
CA ALA A 130 21.41 -5.02 3.00
C ALA A 130 21.65 -6.39 2.33
N LYS A 131 21.88 -7.45 3.11
CA LYS A 131 22.03 -8.83 2.59
C LYS A 131 20.75 -9.36 1.94
N VAL A 132 19.57 -9.01 2.45
CA VAL A 132 18.29 -9.40 1.82
C VAL A 132 18.12 -8.67 0.49
N LEU A 133 18.33 -7.35 0.48
CA LEU A 133 18.20 -6.53 -0.72
C LEU A 133 19.21 -6.93 -1.81
N ALA A 134 20.47 -7.14 -1.45
CA ALA A 134 21.50 -7.57 -2.39
C ALA A 134 21.12 -8.91 -3.07
N ARG A 135 20.67 -9.90 -2.29
CA ARG A 135 20.21 -11.20 -2.84
C ARG A 135 18.97 -11.07 -3.72
N PHE A 136 18.05 -10.18 -3.35
CA PHE A 136 16.85 -9.91 -4.15
C PHE A 136 17.22 -9.27 -5.49
N HIS A 137 18.04 -8.23 -5.49
CA HIS A 137 18.45 -7.53 -6.71
C HIS A 137 19.30 -8.37 -7.65
N GLN A 138 20.18 -9.25 -7.13
CA GLN A 138 20.95 -10.19 -7.95
C GLN A 138 20.08 -11.15 -8.77
N LYS A 139 18.84 -11.43 -8.32
CA LYS A 139 17.89 -12.35 -8.97
C LYS A 139 16.69 -11.63 -9.57
N ALA A 140 16.65 -10.30 -9.51
CA ALA A 140 15.55 -9.53 -10.04
C ALA A 140 15.53 -9.67 -11.57
N ARG A 141 14.35 -9.83 -12.15
CA ARG A 141 14.19 -9.84 -13.61
C ARG A 141 14.60 -8.49 -14.16
N ASN A 142 15.44 -8.51 -15.18
CA ASN A 142 15.79 -7.36 -16.01
C ASN A 142 15.33 -7.62 -17.45
N SER A 143 15.22 -6.55 -18.22
CA SER A 143 15.00 -6.59 -19.67
C SER A 143 15.34 -5.21 -20.22
N SER A 144 15.63 -5.10 -21.52
CA SER A 144 15.89 -3.81 -22.15
C SER A 144 14.77 -2.78 -21.93
N ASN A 145 13.52 -3.24 -21.77
CA ASN A 145 12.41 -2.37 -21.40
C ASN A 145 12.43 -1.92 -19.93
N ILE A 146 12.90 -2.78 -19.02
CA ILE A 146 13.06 -2.44 -17.59
C ILE A 146 14.24 -1.47 -17.42
N ASP A 147 15.33 -1.70 -18.15
CA ASP A 147 16.56 -0.91 -18.05
C ASP A 147 16.32 0.57 -18.43
N LYS A 148 15.40 0.83 -19.38
CA LYS A 148 14.95 2.20 -19.74
C LYS A 148 14.43 2.99 -18.56
N PHE A 149 13.80 2.35 -17.56
CA PHE A 149 13.31 3.06 -16.38
C PHE A 149 14.46 3.54 -15.46
N GLY A 150 15.67 2.99 -15.63
CA GLY A 150 16.88 3.41 -14.92
C GLY A 150 17.72 4.42 -15.68
N GLU A 151 17.36 4.78 -16.91
CA GLU A 151 18.06 5.81 -17.69
C GLU A 151 17.87 7.20 -17.04
N PRO A 152 18.90 8.06 -17.00
CA PRO A 152 18.84 9.36 -16.32
C PRO A 152 17.65 10.22 -16.75
N GLU A 153 17.30 10.21 -18.03
CA GLU A 153 16.20 10.98 -18.61
C GLU A 153 14.86 10.52 -18.03
N MET A 154 14.61 9.21 -18.06
CA MET A 154 13.37 8.62 -17.53
C MET A 154 13.28 8.75 -16.01
N PHE A 155 14.40 8.61 -15.31
CA PHE A 155 14.47 8.80 -13.86
C PHE A 155 14.14 10.25 -13.48
N LYS A 156 14.68 11.23 -14.21
CA LYS A 156 14.39 12.65 -14.01
C LYS A 156 12.92 12.96 -14.22
N VAL A 157 12.32 12.51 -15.32
CA VAL A 157 10.88 12.74 -15.60
C VAL A 157 10.03 12.20 -14.46
N ASN A 158 10.22 10.95 -14.05
CA ASN A 158 9.45 10.34 -12.97
C ASN A 158 9.63 11.09 -11.64
N THR A 159 10.84 11.57 -11.35
CA THR A 159 11.14 12.29 -10.11
C THR A 159 10.50 13.68 -10.10
N ASP A 160 10.68 14.45 -11.17
CA ASP A 160 10.13 15.80 -11.31
C ASP A 160 8.60 15.78 -11.31
N GLU A 161 7.97 14.81 -11.98
CA GLU A 161 6.52 14.61 -11.96
C GLU A 161 6.02 14.34 -10.55
N ASN A 162 6.69 13.46 -9.79
CA ASN A 162 6.35 13.22 -8.38
C ASN A 162 6.39 14.53 -7.57
N PHE A 163 7.45 15.33 -7.71
CA PHE A 163 7.58 16.59 -6.98
C PHE A 163 6.53 17.63 -7.37
N ALA A 164 6.27 17.81 -8.67
CA ALA A 164 5.26 18.74 -9.16
C ALA A 164 3.86 18.39 -8.62
N GLN A 165 3.53 17.10 -8.60
CA GLN A 165 2.20 16.63 -8.18
C GLN A 165 1.99 16.71 -6.67
N ILE A 166 3.04 16.54 -5.85
CA ILE A 166 2.93 16.72 -4.39
C ILE A 166 2.89 18.19 -3.96
N GLN A 167 3.18 19.16 -4.84
CA GLN A 167 3.10 20.60 -4.50
C GLN A 167 1.71 20.99 -3.99
N ASN A 168 0.65 20.44 -4.59
CA ASN A 168 -0.74 20.71 -4.18
C ASN A 168 -1.07 20.18 -2.78
N TYR A 169 -0.26 19.25 -2.25
CA TYR A 169 -0.41 18.68 -0.91
C TYR A 169 0.55 19.30 0.11
N ARG A 170 1.39 20.27 -0.28
CA ARG A 170 2.39 20.89 0.60
C ARG A 170 1.77 21.79 1.68
N LYS A 171 0.54 22.29 1.47
CA LYS A 171 -0.20 23.12 2.44
C LYS A 171 -0.78 22.34 3.64
N SER A 172 -0.62 21.01 3.70
CA SER A 172 -1.11 20.19 4.83
C SER A 172 0.02 19.68 5.74
N LEU A 173 1.24 20.21 5.60
CA LEU A 173 2.43 19.85 6.38
C LEU A 173 3.10 21.11 6.96
N ASP A 174 2.31 22.07 7.43
CA ASP A 174 2.78 23.04 8.42
C ASP A 174 3.00 22.27 9.72
N ILE A 175 4.23 21.79 9.90
CA ILE A 175 4.83 21.41 11.20
C ILE A 175 5.40 22.69 11.80
#